data_AF-S7SZ16-F1
#
_entry.id   AF-S7SZ16-F1
#
_cell.length_a   1.000
_cell.length_b   1.000
_cell.length_c   1.000
_cell.angle_alpha   90.00
_cell.angle_beta   90.00
_cell.angle_gamma   90.00
#
_symmetry.space_group_name_H-M   'P 1'
#
loop_
_entity.id
_entity.type
_entity.pdbx_description
1 polymer ?
#
loop_
_entity_poly.entity_id
_entity_poly.type
_entity_poly.pdbx_seq_one_letter_code
_entity_poly.pdbx_strand_id
1 'polypeptide(L)'
;MQVDIIGDIHGCFREFAALTETLGYHWDEGVPIHPDGRKLGFVGDLTDRGPESLNMIEIVCALVERNLAYYVPGNHCNKLYRFFLGRNVQIAHGLETTVAEYRALLQANKR
;
A
#
# COMPACT_ATOMS: atom_id res chain seq x y z
N MET A 1 18.50 15.32 2.68
CA MET A 1 17.28 14.49 2.62
C MET A 1 17.66 13.18 1.93
N GLN A 2 17.51 12.05 2.61
CA GLN A 2 17.75 10.72 2.04
C GLN A 2 16.40 10.02 1.86
N VAL A 3 16.21 9.39 0.70
CA VAL A 3 14.95 8.74 0.32
C VAL A 3 15.27 7.37 -0.25
N ASP A 4 14.54 6.36 0.22
CA ASP A 4 14.57 5.01 -0.31
C ASP A 4 13.39 4.80 -1.25
N ILE A 5 13.70 4.57 -2.52
CA ILE A 5 12.69 4.43 -3.57
C ILE A 5 12.22 2.98 -3.63
N ILE A 6 10.92 2.77 -3.41
CA ILE A 6 10.26 1.48 -3.40
C ILE A 6 9.45 1.34 -4.68
N GLY A 7 9.74 0.28 -5.44
CA GLY A 7 9.04 -0.11 -6.67
C GLY A 7 7.62 -0.64 -6.41
N ASP A 8 7.06 -1.29 -7.43
CA ASP A 8 5.72 -1.87 -7.40
C ASP A 8 5.61 -2.93 -6.29
N ILE A 9 4.64 -2.77 -5.39
CA ILE A 9 4.46 -3.66 -4.23
C ILE A 9 3.36 -4.67 -4.49
N HIS A 10 2.27 -4.25 -5.16
CA HIS A 10 1.18 -5.13 -5.53
C HIS A 10 0.67 -6.01 -4.37
N GLY A 11 0.41 -5.42 -3.19
CA GLY A 11 -0.11 -6.14 -2.02
C GLY A 11 0.84 -7.13 -1.36
N CYS A 12 2.12 -7.17 -1.76
CA CYS A 12 3.17 -7.99 -1.12
C CYS A 12 3.66 -7.35 0.19
N PHE A 13 2.78 -7.28 1.19
CA PHE A 13 3.05 -6.62 2.47
C PHE A 13 4.23 -7.24 3.23
N ARG A 14 4.33 -8.58 3.24
CA ARG A 14 5.39 -9.28 3.98
C ARG A 14 6.76 -9.02 3.38
N GLU A 15 6.85 -9.01 2.06
CA GLU A 15 8.07 -8.70 1.32
C GLU A 15 8.46 -7.24 1.53
N PHE A 16 7.48 -6.32 1.54
CA PHE A 16 7.72 -4.92 1.89
C PHE A 16 8.26 -4.77 3.32
N ALA A 17 7.65 -5.44 4.31
CA ALA A 17 8.11 -5.44 5.69
C ALA A 17 9.57 -5.94 5.79
N ALA A 18 9.84 -7.13 5.24
CA ALA A 18 11.19 -7.71 5.23
C ALA A 18 12.23 -6.81 4.52
N LEU A 19 11.84 -6.16 3.42
CA LEU A 19 12.69 -5.21 2.72
C LEU A 19 13.03 -4.00 3.60
N THR A 20 12.02 -3.39 4.23
CA THR A 20 12.23 -2.21 5.09
C THR A 20 13.06 -2.55 6.33
N GLU A 21 12.88 -3.73 6.93
CA GLU A 21 13.74 -4.22 8.02
C GLU A 21 15.20 -4.36 7.56
N THR A 22 15.41 -4.94 6.37
CA THR A 22 16.75 -5.06 5.76
C THR A 22 17.39 -3.70 5.51
N LEU A 23 16.59 -2.69 5.17
CA LEU A 23 17.03 -1.31 4.96
C LEU A 23 17.25 -0.55 6.28
N GLY A 24 16.96 -1.13 7.44
CA GLY A 24 17.17 -0.54 8.76
C GLY A 24 15.97 0.22 9.33
N TYR A 25 14.77 0.04 8.77
CA TYR A 25 13.55 0.62 9.33
C TYR A 25 13.03 -0.23 10.50
N HIS A 26 12.51 0.44 11.52
CA HIS A 26 11.91 -0.19 12.69
C HIS A 26 10.38 -0.11 12.61
N TRP A 27 9.69 -1.13 13.12
CA TRP A 27 8.23 -1.28 13.02
C TRP A 27 7.49 -1.10 14.37
N ASP A 28 8.15 -0.52 15.37
CA ASP A 28 7.62 -0.38 16.74
C ASP A 28 6.29 0.40 16.82
N GLU A 29 6.03 1.29 15.87
CA GLU A 29 4.83 2.12 15.80
C GLU A 29 3.79 1.59 14.79
N GLY A 30 3.92 0.33 14.36
CA GLY A 30 3.03 -0.27 13.35
C GLY A 30 3.28 0.20 11.91
N VAL A 31 4.23 1.10 11.69
CA VAL A 31 4.72 1.55 10.38
C VAL A 31 6.25 1.59 10.38
N PRO A 32 6.91 1.43 9.22
CA PRO A 32 8.38 1.46 9.14
C PRO A 32 8.92 2.88 9.32
N ILE A 33 9.79 3.07 10.32
CA ILE A 33 10.46 4.36 10.59
C ILE A 33 11.97 4.13 10.67
N HIS A 34 12.75 4.88 9.90
CA HIS A 34 14.21 4.78 9.94
C HIS A 34 14.79 5.71 11.03
N PRO A 35 15.68 5.24 11.92
CA PRO A 35 16.25 6.04 13.01
C PRO A 35 17.02 7.27 12.51
N ASP A 36 17.69 7.17 11.35
CA ASP A 36 18.39 8.30 10.71
C ASP A 36 17.46 9.29 9.97
N GLY A 37 16.13 9.14 10.07
CA GLY A 37 15.16 10.05 9.46
C GLY A 37 15.06 9.93 7.92
N ARG A 38 15.43 8.78 7.34
CA ARG A 38 15.21 8.47 5.92
C ARG A 38 13.71 8.34 5.64
N LYS A 39 13.29 8.78 4.45
CA LYS A 39 11.89 8.69 4.01
C LYS A 39 11.72 7.62 2.94
N LEU A 40 10.54 7.01 2.88
CA LEU A 40 10.19 6.09 1.80
C LEU A 40 9.59 6.87 0.62
N GLY A 41 9.93 6.48 -0.61
CA GLY A 41 9.36 7.03 -1.83
C GLY A 41 8.70 5.94 -2.67
N PHE A 42 7.37 5.92 -2.72
CA PHE A 42 6.61 4.92 -3.46
C PHE A 42 6.31 5.39 -4.90
N VAL A 43 6.65 4.58 -5.90
CA VAL A 43 6.46 4.92 -7.32
C VAL A 43 5.14 4.42 -7.93
N GLY A 44 4.24 3.87 -7.12
CA GLY A 44 2.91 3.47 -7.54
C GLY A 44 2.60 2.01 -7.24
N ASP A 45 1.53 1.50 -7.84
CA ASP A 45 1.15 0.09 -7.88
C ASP A 45 1.28 -0.64 -6.54
N LEU A 46 0.67 -0.04 -5.52
CA LEU A 46 0.59 -0.59 -4.16
C LEU A 46 -0.35 -1.78 -4.05
N THR A 47 -1.41 -1.79 -4.85
CA THR A 47 -2.54 -2.72 -4.76
C THR A 47 -2.52 -3.71 -5.92
N ASP A 48 -3.49 -4.63 -5.90
CA ASP A 48 -3.75 -5.66 -6.91
C ASP A 48 -2.72 -6.80 -6.87
N ARG A 49 -3.15 -8.01 -7.28
CA ARG A 49 -2.37 -9.26 -7.36
C ARG A 49 -2.02 -9.90 -6.02
N GLY A 50 -1.37 -9.18 -5.11
CA GLY A 50 -0.98 -9.70 -3.81
C GLY A 50 -2.15 -9.81 -2.83
N PRO A 51 -1.91 -10.48 -1.69
CA PRO A 51 -2.95 -10.85 -0.74
C PRO A 51 -3.29 -9.78 0.30
N GLU A 52 -2.45 -8.75 0.45
CA GLU A 52 -2.54 -7.78 1.56
C GLU A 52 -2.56 -6.33 1.02
N SER A 53 -3.42 -6.08 0.04
CA SER A 53 -3.56 -4.77 -0.61
C SER A 53 -4.08 -3.70 0.34
N LEU A 54 -5.06 -4.03 1.18
CA LEU A 54 -5.63 -3.05 2.12
C LEU A 54 -4.63 -2.66 3.21
N ASN A 55 -3.88 -3.63 3.75
CA ASN A 55 -2.80 -3.36 4.71
C ASN A 55 -1.77 -2.39 4.10
N MET A 56 -1.38 -2.61 2.84
CA MET A 56 -0.46 -1.69 2.15
C MET A 56 -1.02 -0.27 2.01
N ILE A 57 -2.31 -0.13 1.69
CA ILE A 57 -2.96 1.19 1.62
C ILE A 57 -2.91 1.88 2.97
N GLU A 58 -3.27 1.19 4.06
CA GLU A 58 -3.27 1.74 5.41
C GLU A 58 -1.88 2.21 5.84
N ILE A 59 -0.85 1.40 5.62
CA ILE A 59 0.54 1.73 5.97
C ILE A 59 1.04 2.94 5.18
N VAL A 60 0.86 2.96 3.85
CA VAL A 60 1.34 4.07 3.02
C VAL A 60 0.58 5.36 3.36
N CYS A 61 -0.73 5.28 3.63
CA CYS A 61 -1.52 6.42 4.08
C CYS A 61 -0.96 7.00 5.38
N ALA A 62 -0.76 6.16 6.40
CA ALA A 62 -0.21 6.57 7.69
C ALA A 62 1.20 7.19 7.56
N LEU A 63 2.07 6.62 6.73
CA LEU A 63 3.41 7.17 6.48
C LEU A 63 3.37 8.56 5.81
N VAL A 64 2.51 8.74 4.81
CA VAL A 64 2.37 10.01 4.09
C VAL A 64 1.74 11.08 4.99
N GLU A 65 0.70 10.75 5.76
CA GLU A 65 0.07 11.66 6.72
C GLU A 65 1.04 12.14 7.80
N ARG A 66 1.96 11.26 8.22
CA ARG A 66 3.03 11.58 9.16
C ARG A 66 4.24 12.27 8.52
N ASN A 67 4.19 12.60 7.23
CA ASN A 67 5.30 13.18 6.47
C ASN A 67 6.58 12.33 6.47
N LEU A 68 6.45 11.01 6.60
CA LEU A 68 7.53 10.02 6.59
C LEU A 68 7.74 9.37 5.21
N ALA A 69 6.80 9.59 4.27
CA ALA A 69 6.90 9.07 2.91
C ALA A 69 6.39 10.03 1.85
N TYR A 70 6.82 9.78 0.61
CA TYR A 70 6.27 10.36 -0.61
C TYR A 70 5.59 9.27 -1.43
N TYR A 71 4.50 9.61 -2.10
CA TYR A 71 3.72 8.68 -2.91
C TYR A 71 3.33 9.31 -4.24
N VAL A 72 3.50 8.55 -5.31
CA VAL A 72 2.98 8.86 -6.64
C VAL A 72 2.05 7.72 -7.07
N PRO A 73 0.84 8.01 -7.58
CA PRO A 73 -0.11 6.98 -7.97
C PRO A 73 0.30 6.27 -9.27
N GLY A 74 0.22 4.94 -9.26
CA GLY A 74 0.37 4.10 -10.46
C GLY A 74 -0.95 3.88 -11.21
N ASN A 75 -0.90 3.10 -12.31
CA ASN A 75 -2.08 2.80 -13.11
C ASN A 75 -3.07 1.89 -12.38
N HIS A 76 -2.59 0.94 -11.56
CA HIS A 76 -3.45 0.09 -10.74
C HIS A 76 -4.17 0.92 -9.67
N CYS A 77 -3.45 1.85 -9.02
CA CYS A 77 -4.02 2.78 -8.04
C CYS A 77 -5.15 3.63 -8.64
N ASN A 78 -4.95 4.17 -9.85
CA ASN A 78 -5.99 4.95 -10.55
C ASN A 78 -7.21 4.09 -10.95
N LYS A 79 -6.99 2.82 -11.31
CA LYS A 79 -8.09 1.88 -11.59
C LYS A 79 -8.93 1.61 -10.34
N LEU A 80 -8.28 1.36 -9.20
CA LEU A 80 -8.94 1.18 -7.91
C LEU A 80 -9.66 2.46 -7.45
N TYR A 81 -9.07 3.63 -7.66
CA TYR A 81 -9.75 4.91 -7.40
C TYR A 81 -11.07 5.04 -8.18
N ARG A 82 -11.07 4.68 -9.47
CA ARG A 82 -12.29 4.68 -10.30
C ARG A 82 -13.32 3.66 -9.83
N PHE A 83 -12.86 2.50 -9.33
CA PHE A 83 -13.73 1.51 -8.69
C PHE A 83 -14.48 2.13 -7.50
N PHE A 84 -13.77 2.81 -6.59
CA PHE A 84 -14.40 3.46 -5.43
C PHE A 84 -15.36 4.61 -5.80
N LEU A 85 -15.15 5.28 -6.93
CA LEU A 85 -16.11 6.24 -7.47
C LEU A 85 -17.39 5.61 -8.05
N GLY A 86 -17.53 4.27 -8.00
CA GLY A 86 -18.68 3.56 -8.56
C GLY A 86 -18.68 3.47 -10.08
N ARG A 87 -17.55 3.73 -10.74
CA ARG A 87 -17.44 3.61 -12.20
C ARG A 87 -17.41 2.13 -12.59
N ASN A 88 -17.94 1.83 -13.77
CA ASN A 88 -17.89 0.47 -14.34
C ASN A 88 -16.47 0.15 -14.81
N VAL A 89 -15.65 -0.37 -13.91
CA VAL A 89 -14.30 -0.87 -14.20
C VAL A 89 -14.31 -2.39 -14.27
N GLN A 90 -13.55 -2.95 -15.21
CA GLN A 90 -13.36 -4.39 -15.29
C GLN A 90 -12.53 -4.88 -14.10
N ILE A 91 -13.11 -5.75 -13.27
CA ILE A 91 -12.42 -6.43 -12.18
C ILE A 91 -11.58 -7.55 -12.79
N ALA A 92 -10.36 -7.19 -13.20
CA ALA A 92 -9.41 -8.03 -13.93
C ALA A 92 -7.98 -7.55 -13.66
N HIS A 93 -7.00 -8.41 -13.95
CA HIS A 93 -5.55 -8.13 -13.90
C HIS A 93 -5.00 -7.83 -12.51
N GLY A 94 -5.58 -8.42 -11.47
CA GLY A 94 -5.16 -8.34 -10.08
C GLY A 94 -6.10 -7.54 -9.20
N LEU A 95 -6.96 -6.68 -9.77
CA LEU A 95 -7.97 -5.92 -9.00
C LEU A 95 -8.96 -6.86 -8.27
N GLU A 96 -9.11 -8.09 -8.75
CA GLU A 96 -9.88 -9.16 -8.13
C GLU A 96 -9.51 -9.37 -6.66
N THR A 97 -8.21 -9.37 -6.33
CA THR A 97 -7.74 -9.64 -4.97
C THR A 97 -8.10 -8.48 -4.04
N THR A 98 -7.77 -7.25 -4.44
CA THR A 98 -8.09 -6.05 -3.66
C THR A 98 -9.60 -5.84 -3.48
N VAL A 99 -10.41 -6.11 -4.50
CA VAL A 99 -11.87 -6.02 -4.38
C VAL A 99 -12.43 -7.11 -3.47
N ALA A 100 -11.85 -8.32 -3.48
CA ALA A 100 -12.24 -9.39 -2.56
C ALA A 100 -11.92 -9.00 -1.11
N GLU A 101 -10.71 -8.49 -0.84
CA GLU A 101 -10.32 -7.96 0.48
C GLU A 101 -11.31 -6.88 0.97
N TYR A 102 -11.61 -5.89 0.11
CA TYR A 102 -12.53 -4.80 0.44
C TYR A 102 -13.95 -5.29 0.75
N ARG A 103 -14.47 -6.25 -0.02
CA ARG A 103 -15.80 -6.83 0.22
C ARG A 103 -15.84 -7.62 1.51
N ALA A 104 -14.78 -8.35 1.86
CA ALA A 104 -14.69 -9.08 3.12
C ALA A 104 -14.70 -8.12 4.32
N LEU A 105 -13.98 -6.99 4.23
CA LEU A 105 -13.99 -5.94 5.25
C LEU A 105 -15.41 -5.40 5.50
N LEU A 106 -16.16 -5.11 4.43
CA LEU A 106 -17.55 -4.63 4.55
C LEU A 106 -18.49 -5.66 5.19
N GLN A 107 -18.23 -6.96 5.04
CA GLN A 107 -19.02 -8.01 5.67
C GLN A 107 -18.69 -8.15 7.16
N ALA A 108 -17.41 -8.04 7.52
CA ALA A 108 -16.97 -8.06 8.91
C ALA A 108 -17.59 -6.90 9.72
N ASN A 109 -17.63 -5.69 9.14
CA ASN A 109 -18.15 -4.49 9.81
C ASN A 109 -19.69 -4.42 9.91
N LYS A 110 -20.41 -5.40 9.35
CA LYS A 110 -21.88 -5.51 9.46
C LYS A 110 -22.33 -6.45 10.59
N ARG A 111 -21.40 -7.14 11.25
CA ARG A 111 -21.64 -7.99 12.42
C ARG A 111 -21.41 -7.21 13.71
#